data_AF-A0A948I2V4-F1
#
_entry.id   AF-A0A948I2V4-F1
#
_cell.length_a   1.000
_cell.length_b   1.000
_cell.length_c   1.000
_cell.angle_alpha   90.00
_cell.angle_beta   90.00
_cell.angle_gamma   90.00
#
_symmetry.space_group_name_H-M   'P 1'
#
loop_
_entity.id
_entity.type
_entity.pdbx_description
1 polymer ?
#
loop_
_entity_poly.entity_id
_entity_poly.type
_entity_poly.pdbx_seq_one_letter_code
_entity_poly.pdbx_strand_id
1 'polypeptide(L)'
;MASTFIVGTEGADLLNGAAGNDTIRGLGGNDTVNGSEGNDDLDGGDGNDSVIGGAGTDVIQGGKGADTISGGAGGDIIRGGKGQDSLDGGEGNDTLYSGYG
;
A
#
# COMPACT_ATOMS: atom_id res chain seq x y z
N MET A 1 12.15 9.59 14.33
CA MET A 1 11.09 9.49 13.30
C MET A 1 9.79 9.16 13.99
N ALA A 2 8.68 9.75 13.56
CA ALA A 2 7.39 9.62 14.23
C ALA A 2 6.51 8.68 13.43
N SER A 3 6.05 7.61 14.06
CA SER A 3 5.06 6.70 13.49
C SER A 3 3.67 7.35 13.50
N THR A 4 2.93 7.18 12.42
CA THR A 4 1.61 7.73 12.19
C THR A 4 0.61 6.59 12.02
N PHE A 5 -0.61 6.81 12.50
CA PHE A 5 -1.73 5.90 12.28
C PHE A 5 -2.83 6.68 11.55
N ILE A 6 -3.14 6.28 10.33
CA ILE A 6 -4.09 6.95 9.44
C ILE A 6 -5.19 5.96 9.04
N VAL A 7 -6.44 6.40 9.13
CA VAL A 7 -7.60 5.66 8.64
C VAL A 7 -8.42 6.59 7.76
N GLY A 8 -8.70 6.15 6.54
CA GLY A 8 -9.57 6.81 5.58
C GLY A 8 -11.05 6.63 5.91
N THR A 9 -11.86 6.68 4.87
CA THR A 9 -13.32 6.68 4.89
C THR A 9 -13.86 5.65 3.91
N GLU A 10 -15.17 5.65 3.66
CA GLU A 10 -15.79 4.77 2.64
C GLU A 10 -15.80 5.42 1.23
N GLY A 11 -15.07 6.52 1.05
CA GLY A 11 -14.93 7.21 -0.23
C GLY A 11 -13.46 7.49 -0.54
N ALA A 12 -13.20 7.97 -1.75
CA ALA A 12 -11.83 8.19 -2.22
C ALA A 12 -11.06 9.18 -1.33
N ASP A 13 -9.94 8.71 -0.80
CA ASP A 13 -9.07 9.44 0.10
C ASP A 13 -7.65 9.64 -0.47
N LEU A 14 -6.97 10.68 0.04
CA LEU A 14 -5.55 10.91 -0.17
C LEU A 14 -4.83 10.77 1.17
N LEU A 15 -4.15 9.64 1.36
CA LEU A 15 -3.53 9.26 2.62
C LEU A 15 -2.01 9.29 2.47
N ASN A 16 -1.35 10.18 3.21
CA ASN A 16 0.11 10.30 3.19
C ASN A 16 0.66 10.06 4.60
N GLY A 17 1.55 9.08 4.69
CA GLY A 17 2.44 8.88 5.82
C GLY A 17 3.47 10.00 5.94
N ALA A 18 4.43 9.77 6.82
CA ALA A 18 5.53 10.65 7.13
C ALA A 18 6.82 9.83 7.18
N ALA A 19 7.86 10.38 7.79
CA ALA A 19 9.06 9.60 8.04
C ALA A 19 8.92 8.80 9.34
N GLY A 20 9.14 7.49 9.27
CA GLY A 20 8.94 6.53 10.36
C GLY A 20 8.03 5.40 9.92
N ASN A 21 7.87 4.39 10.78
CA ASN A 21 7.03 3.25 10.48
C ASN A 21 5.56 3.62 10.69
N ASP A 22 4.79 3.69 9.62
CA ASP A 22 3.41 4.12 9.62
C ASP A 22 2.44 2.95 9.46
N THR A 23 1.19 3.18 9.83
CA THR A 23 0.08 2.28 9.55
C THR A 23 -1.03 3.06 8.91
N ILE A 24 -1.39 2.69 7.67
CA ILE A 24 -2.41 3.38 6.87
C ILE A 24 -3.46 2.38 6.42
N ARG A 25 -4.73 2.75 6.53
CA ARG A 25 -5.90 1.97 6.08
C ARG A 25 -6.83 2.86 5.25
N GLY A 26 -7.05 2.54 3.98
CA GLY A 26 -7.95 3.28 3.08
C GLY A 26 -9.43 3.03 3.36
N LEU A 27 -9.77 1.77 3.64
CA LEU A 27 -11.13 1.24 3.87
C LEU A 27 -11.91 1.03 2.59
N GLY A 28 -12.60 2.04 2.06
CA GLY A 28 -13.44 1.89 0.88
C GLY A 28 -13.37 3.12 -0.01
N GLY A 29 -13.55 2.95 -1.31
CA GLY A 29 -13.31 4.01 -2.29
C GLY A 29 -12.01 3.76 -3.04
N ASN A 30 -11.72 4.63 -4.01
CA ASN A 30 -10.49 4.52 -4.80
C ASN A 30 -9.45 5.45 -4.19
N ASP A 31 -8.54 4.88 -3.40
CA ASP A 31 -7.65 5.62 -2.54
C ASP A 31 -6.28 5.84 -3.18
N THR A 32 -5.62 6.92 -2.76
CA THR A 32 -4.19 7.13 -3.02
C THR A 32 -3.45 7.10 -1.70
N VAL A 33 -2.61 6.08 -1.52
CA VAL A 33 -1.85 5.82 -0.29
C VAL A 33 -0.36 5.92 -0.55
N ASN A 34 0.36 6.65 0.31
CA ASN A 34 1.81 6.81 0.25
C ASN A 34 2.44 6.63 1.65
N GLY A 35 3.24 5.58 1.84
CA GLY A 35 3.95 5.28 3.11
C GLY A 35 5.10 6.23 3.41
N SER A 36 5.84 6.65 2.39
CA SER A 36 7.03 7.52 2.47
C SER A 36 8.31 6.81 2.94
N GLU A 37 8.90 7.17 4.08
CA GLU A 37 10.15 6.56 4.54
C GLU A 37 9.86 5.77 5.82
N GLY A 38 10.23 4.51 5.90
CA GLY A 38 9.93 3.68 7.06
C GLY A 38 9.63 2.26 6.66
N ASN A 39 9.41 1.41 7.66
CA ASN A 39 8.82 0.09 7.40
C ASN A 39 7.33 0.19 7.69
N ASP A 40 6.52 0.31 6.64
CA ASP A 40 5.12 0.68 6.74
C ASP A 40 4.17 -0.52 6.62
N ASP A 41 2.98 -0.38 7.20
CA ASP A 41 1.85 -1.30 7.04
C ASP A 41 0.70 -0.58 6.33
N LEU A 42 0.52 -0.85 5.05
CA LEU A 42 -0.39 -0.15 4.15
C LEU A 42 -1.51 -1.08 3.65
N ASP A 43 -2.76 -0.63 3.74
CA ASP A 43 -3.95 -1.34 3.24
C ASP A 43 -4.81 -0.37 2.42
N GLY A 44 -5.02 -0.67 1.13
CA GLY A 44 -5.90 0.08 0.24
C GLY A 44 -7.37 -0.10 0.63
N GLY A 45 -7.83 -1.35 0.64
CA GLY A 45 -9.18 -1.70 1.06
C GLY A 45 -10.07 -2.08 -0.11
N ASP A 46 -11.30 -1.60 -0.14
CA ASP A 46 -12.27 -1.87 -1.20
C ASP A 46 -12.29 -0.73 -2.22
N GLY A 47 -11.83 -0.97 -3.44
CA GLY A 47 -11.84 -0.02 -4.54
C GLY A 47 -10.64 -0.22 -5.44
N ASN A 48 -10.49 0.65 -6.45
CA ASN A 48 -9.30 0.59 -7.30
C ASN A 48 -8.27 1.55 -6.72
N ASP A 49 -7.31 1.02 -5.98
CA ASP A 49 -6.40 1.83 -5.18
C ASP A 49 -5.05 2.04 -5.86
N SER A 50 -4.39 3.14 -5.50
CA SER A 50 -3.00 3.45 -5.87
C SER A 50 -2.15 3.52 -4.62
N VAL A 51 -1.28 2.53 -4.40
CA VAL A 51 -0.49 2.42 -3.17
C VAL A 51 1.01 2.47 -3.48
N ILE A 52 1.75 3.32 -2.76
CA ILE A 52 3.20 3.43 -2.81
C ILE A 52 3.75 3.18 -1.40
N GLY A 53 4.61 2.17 -1.24
CA GLY A 53 5.32 1.88 0.01
C GLY A 53 6.32 3.00 0.31
N GLY A 54 7.33 3.12 -0.54
CA GLY A 54 8.33 4.16 -0.46
C GLY A 54 9.70 3.56 -0.14
N ALA A 55 10.41 4.06 0.87
CA ALA A 55 11.71 3.54 1.25
C ALA A 55 11.63 2.79 2.58
N GLY A 56 12.10 1.55 2.61
CA GLY A 56 12.11 0.68 3.77
C GLY A 56 11.45 -0.65 3.45
N THR A 57 11.27 -1.52 4.44
CA THR A 57 10.65 -2.84 4.24
C THR A 57 9.18 -2.76 4.56
N ASP A 58 8.35 -2.73 3.52
CA ASP A 58 6.93 -2.44 3.62
C ASP A 58 6.07 -3.70 3.53
N VAL A 59 4.91 -3.66 4.18
CA VAL A 59 3.85 -4.65 4.03
C VAL A 59 2.65 -3.94 3.41
N ILE A 60 2.31 -4.33 2.18
CA ILE A 60 1.27 -3.68 1.38
C ILE A 60 0.17 -4.66 1.00
N GLN A 61 -1.07 -4.26 1.23
CA GLN A 61 -2.29 -4.96 0.82
C GLN A 61 -3.12 -4.03 -0.08
N GLY A 62 -3.42 -4.44 -1.31
CA GLY A 62 -4.31 -3.71 -2.22
C GLY A 62 -5.75 -3.82 -1.75
N GLY A 63 -6.25 -5.06 -1.70
CA GLY A 63 -7.57 -5.37 -1.14
C GLY A 63 -8.50 -5.92 -2.20
N LYS A 64 -9.64 -5.27 -2.45
CA LYS A 64 -10.56 -5.64 -3.54
C LYS A 64 -10.60 -4.54 -4.58
N GLY A 65 -10.34 -4.88 -5.83
CA GLY A 65 -10.49 -3.98 -6.96
C GLY A 65 -9.39 -4.22 -7.96
N ALA A 66 -9.20 -3.27 -8.88
CA ALA A 66 -8.04 -3.28 -9.76
C ALA A 66 -7.00 -2.31 -9.19
N ASP A 67 -6.06 -2.84 -8.42
CA ASP A 67 -5.12 -2.03 -7.66
C ASP A 67 -3.81 -1.80 -8.43
N THR A 68 -3.18 -0.66 -8.18
CA THR A 68 -1.82 -0.35 -8.64
C THR A 68 -0.92 -0.15 -7.44
N ILE A 69 0.08 -1.02 -7.28
CA ILE A 69 0.92 -1.03 -6.09
C ILE A 69 2.40 -0.99 -6.48
N SER A 70 3.16 -0.11 -5.83
CA SER A 70 4.62 -0.05 -5.89
C SER A 70 5.22 -0.18 -4.49
N GLY A 71 6.10 -1.16 -4.27
CA GLY A 71 6.82 -1.36 -3.02
C GLY A 71 7.81 -0.22 -2.77
N GLY A 72 8.71 0.00 -3.74
CA GLY A 72 9.68 1.08 -3.70
C GLY A 72 11.06 0.52 -3.43
N ALA A 73 11.79 1.05 -2.44
CA ALA A 73 13.13 0.56 -2.13
C ALA A 73 13.11 -0.24 -0.84
N GLY A 74 13.48 -1.52 -0.87
CA GLY A 74 13.49 -2.35 0.32
C GLY A 74 13.30 -3.84 0.04
N GLY A 75 12.68 -4.55 0.97
CA GLY A 75 12.39 -5.96 0.78
C GLY A 75 10.93 -6.18 1.08
N ASP A 76 10.07 -5.90 0.09
CA ASP A 76 8.67 -5.64 0.34
C ASP A 76 7.81 -6.90 0.28
N ILE A 77 6.70 -6.89 1.01
CA ILE A 77 5.67 -7.91 0.92
C ILE A 77 4.40 -7.26 0.37
N ILE A 78 4.10 -7.57 -0.89
CA ILE A 78 2.97 -6.97 -1.61
C ILE A 78 1.91 -8.04 -1.86
N ARG A 79 0.67 -7.74 -1.49
CA ARG A 79 -0.51 -8.57 -1.77
C ARG A 79 -1.51 -7.74 -2.53
N GLY A 80 -1.72 -8.04 -3.82
CA GLY A 80 -2.74 -7.37 -4.65
C GLY A 80 -4.13 -7.58 -4.08
N GLY A 81 -4.60 -8.83 -4.10
CA GLY A 81 -5.83 -9.21 -3.41
C GLY A 81 -6.84 -9.79 -4.39
N LYS A 82 -8.01 -9.19 -4.51
CA LYS A 82 -9.03 -9.61 -5.49
C LYS A 82 -9.09 -8.62 -6.63
N GLY A 83 -8.98 -9.11 -7.85
CA GLY A 83 -9.16 -8.33 -9.07
C GLY A 83 -7.90 -8.32 -9.94
N GLN A 84 -7.85 -7.38 -10.88
CA GLN A 84 -6.74 -7.31 -11.85
C GLN A 84 -5.73 -6.28 -11.37
N ASP A 85 -4.76 -6.77 -10.61
CA ASP A 85 -3.77 -5.93 -9.93
C ASP A 85 -2.50 -5.75 -10.77
N SER A 86 -1.90 -4.57 -10.65
CA SER A 86 -0.57 -4.24 -11.17
C SER A 86 0.39 -4.05 -10.01
N LEU A 87 1.31 -4.98 -9.81
CA LEU A 87 2.26 -4.98 -8.70
C LEU A 87 3.69 -4.78 -9.19
N ASP A 88 4.38 -3.79 -8.61
CA ASP A 88 5.81 -3.57 -8.79
C ASP A 88 6.50 -3.61 -7.43
N GLY A 89 7.49 -4.50 -7.26
CA GLY A 89 8.28 -4.59 -6.04
C GLY A 89 9.24 -3.41 -5.89
N GLY A 90 9.75 -2.88 -7.00
CA GLY A 90 10.80 -1.88 -6.99
C GLY A 90 12.20 -2.47 -6.74
N GLU A 91 13.02 -1.76 -5.97
CA GLU A 91 14.39 -2.15 -5.66
C GLU A 91 14.44 -3.09 -4.47
N GLY A 92 15.07 -4.26 -4.65
CA GLY A 92 15.48 -5.15 -3.58
C GLY A 92 14.89 -6.55 -3.71
N ASN A 93 14.62 -7.21 -2.58
CA ASN A 93 14.21 -8.62 -2.58
C ASN A 93 12.75 -8.74 -2.14
N ASP A 94 11.85 -8.69 -3.10
CA ASP A 94 10.42 -8.56 -2.84
C ASP A 94 9.68 -9.89 -2.95
N THR A 95 8.55 -9.96 -2.25
CA THR A 95 7.59 -11.06 -2.33
C THR A 95 6.25 -10.51 -2.79
N LEU A 96 5.88 -10.83 -4.03
CA LEU A 96 4.63 -10.37 -4.64
C LEU A 96 3.62 -11.50 -4.71
N TYR A 97 2.43 -11.27 -4.15
CA TYR A 97 1.26 -12.12 -4.27
C TYR A 97 0.20 -11.39 -5.09
N SER A 98 0.07 -11.74 -6.37
CA SER A 98 -0.89 -11.13 -7.28
C SER A 98 -2.36 -11.36 -6.92
N GLY A 99 -2.66 -12.28 -6.00
CA GLY A 99 -4.04 -12.56 -5.61
C GLY A 99 -4.85 -13.33 -6.66
N TYR A 100 -6.18 -13.26 -6.57
CA TYR A 100 -7.13 -13.94 -7.47
C TYR A 100 -7.87 -12.91 -8.32
N GLY A 101 -7.85 -13.09 -9.65
CA GLY A 101 -8.60 -12.29 -10.62
C GLY A 101 -10.03 -12.77 -10.87
#